data_AF-A0A5B6V7M8-F1
#
_entry.id   AF-A0A5B6V7M8-F1
#
_cell.length_a   1.000
_cell.length_b   1.000
_cell.length_c   1.000
_cell.angle_alpha   90.00
_cell.angle_beta   90.00
_cell.angle_gamma   90.00
#
_symmetry.space_group_name_H-M   'P 1'
#
loop_
_entity.id
_entity.type
_entity.pdbx_description
1 polymer ?
#
loop_
_entity_poly.entity_id
_entity_poly.type
_entity_poly.pdbx_seq_one_letter_code
_entity_poly.pdbx_strand_id
1 'polypeptide(L)'
;MGTPEFPDLGRHCSVQHCKQIDFLPFTCDRCDLSYCLEHRSYIKHQCSKAGNNDVTVVICPLCAKGVRLIPNEDPNISWETHVNTECDPSNYDKVTKKKKCPVRRCKEVLTFSNTIKCKDCSVDHCLKHRFGLDHDCPGPKKPATTSSSFWATSLLNVASSFRENRQVARDGAGLRRSSSGSAGQVEECPQCRVKFSSVTALVEHVKKVHERNNQSRVRKMSIDVCPKCGRGFGDPVSLVEHVEKDHGGTSKA
;
A
#
# COMPACT_ATOMS: atom_id res chain seq x y z
N MET A 1 -52.27 30.43 -6.88
CA MET A 1 -51.86 29.02 -6.67
C MET A 1 -50.48 29.07 -6.04
N GLY A 2 -50.41 28.92 -4.72
CA GLY A 2 -49.16 29.02 -3.96
C GLY A 2 -48.18 27.92 -4.33
N THR A 3 -46.90 28.26 -4.37
CA THR A 3 -45.83 27.28 -4.28
C THR A 3 -46.07 26.40 -3.05
N PRO A 4 -45.96 25.06 -3.15
CA PRO A 4 -45.90 24.25 -1.95
C PRO A 4 -44.61 24.60 -1.22
N GLU A 5 -44.71 25.57 -0.32
CA GLU A 5 -43.75 25.86 0.73
C GLU A 5 -43.50 24.52 1.42
N PHE A 6 -42.30 23.96 1.30
CA PHE A 6 -41.95 22.72 2.01
C PHE A 6 -41.73 23.08 3.48
N PRO A 7 -42.68 22.86 4.41
CA PRO A 7 -42.67 23.54 5.71
C PRO A 7 -41.62 22.97 6.69
N ASP A 8 -40.96 21.87 6.34
CA ASP A 8 -40.18 21.04 7.26
C ASP A 8 -38.89 20.48 6.63
N LEU A 9 -38.31 21.18 5.65
CA LEU A 9 -37.02 20.75 5.10
C LEU A 9 -35.87 21.20 6.00
N GLY A 10 -35.30 20.23 6.71
CA GLY A 10 -34.11 20.41 7.55
C GLY A 10 -34.42 20.46 9.05
N ARG A 11 -33.38 20.44 9.88
CA ARG A 11 -33.49 20.58 11.33
C ARG A 11 -32.72 21.79 11.80
N HIS A 12 -33.28 22.46 12.81
CA HIS A 12 -32.61 23.55 13.49
C HIS A 12 -31.46 23.00 14.36
N CYS A 13 -30.37 23.77 14.41
CA CYS A 13 -29.30 23.53 15.37
C CYS A 13 -29.83 23.64 16.80
N SER A 14 -29.50 22.68 17.67
CA SER A 14 -29.91 22.69 19.09
C SER A 14 -29.08 23.64 19.96
N VAL A 15 -28.09 24.35 19.40
CA VAL A 15 -27.35 25.40 20.13
C VAL A 15 -28.22 26.65 20.22
N GLN A 16 -28.49 27.13 21.44
CA GLN A 16 -29.41 28.25 21.72
C GLN A 16 -29.13 29.52 20.92
N HIS A 17 -27.87 29.79 20.59
CA HIS A 17 -27.45 30.98 19.85
C HIS A 17 -27.37 30.75 18.33
N CYS A 18 -27.55 29.52 17.86
CA CYS A 18 -27.51 29.15 16.46
C CYS A 18 -28.93 28.87 15.94
N LYS A 19 -29.47 29.79 15.14
CA LYS A 19 -30.81 29.66 14.54
C LYS A 19 -30.77 29.08 13.12
N GLN A 20 -29.68 28.41 12.76
CA GLN A 20 -29.50 27.87 11.42
C GLN A 20 -30.32 26.59 11.24
N ILE A 21 -31.04 26.51 10.12
CA ILE A 21 -31.69 25.29 9.62
C ILE A 21 -30.69 24.60 8.68
N ASP A 22 -30.32 23.37 9.01
CA ASP A 22 -29.46 22.54 8.15
C ASP A 22 -30.31 21.46 7.48
N PHE A 23 -30.19 21.35 6.16
CA PHE A 23 -30.89 20.33 5.37
C PHE A 23 -30.25 18.95 5.52
N LEU A 24 -28.99 18.88 5.99
CA LEU A 24 -28.29 17.66 6.38
C LEU A 24 -27.85 17.76 7.85
N PRO A 25 -28.79 17.69 8.80
CA PRO A 25 -28.47 17.87 10.21
C PRO A 25 -27.59 16.74 10.74
N PHE A 26 -26.59 17.11 11.54
CA PHE A 26 -25.69 16.17 12.20
C PHE A 26 -26.25 15.83 13.58
N THR A 27 -26.60 14.57 13.80
CA THR A 27 -26.97 14.08 15.13
C THR A 27 -25.73 13.73 15.93
N CYS A 28 -25.59 14.28 17.13
CA CYS A 28 -24.55 13.90 18.05
C CYS A 28 -24.85 12.52 18.63
N ASP A 29 -23.96 11.56 18.47
CA ASP A 29 -24.05 10.18 18.96
C ASP A 29 -24.09 10.04 20.51
N ARG A 30 -23.89 11.15 21.23
CA ARG A 30 -23.82 11.16 22.71
C ARG A 30 -24.98 11.87 23.37
N CYS A 31 -25.43 12.99 22.79
CA CYS A 31 -26.58 13.75 23.30
C CYS A 31 -27.83 13.64 22.41
N ASP A 32 -27.74 12.97 21.26
CA ASP A 32 -28.83 12.71 20.30
C ASP A 32 -29.53 13.96 19.75
N LEU A 33 -28.94 15.14 19.99
CA LEU A 33 -29.40 16.42 19.47
C LEU A 33 -28.84 16.70 18.07
N SER A 34 -29.58 17.48 17.28
CA SER A 34 -29.23 17.84 15.91
C SER A 34 -28.51 19.19 15.85
N TYR A 35 -27.40 19.22 15.12
CA TYR A 35 -26.54 20.39 14.96
C TYR A 35 -26.25 20.68 13.48
N CYS A 36 -26.00 21.95 13.15
CA CYS A 36 -25.53 22.33 11.82
C CYS A 36 -24.06 21.95 11.63
N LEU A 37 -23.57 22.08 10.39
CA LEU A 37 -22.18 21.78 10.02
C LEU A 37 -21.12 22.43 10.93
N GLU A 38 -21.38 23.65 11.42
CA GLU A 38 -20.45 24.40 12.28
C GLU A 38 -20.45 23.92 13.74
N HIS A 39 -21.57 23.35 14.21
CA HIS A 39 -21.77 22.90 15.58
C HIS A 39 -21.71 21.38 15.75
N ARG A 40 -21.34 20.63 14.70
CA ARG A 40 -21.31 19.16 14.71
C ARG A 40 -20.32 18.53 15.70
N SER A 41 -19.24 19.22 16.07
CA SER A 41 -18.22 18.66 16.98
C SER A 41 -18.60 18.88 18.45
N TYR A 42 -18.23 17.94 19.32
CA TYR A 42 -18.55 18.00 20.75
C TYR A 42 -18.11 19.30 21.43
N ILE A 43 -16.97 19.85 21.01
CA ILE A 43 -16.42 21.10 21.56
C ILE A 43 -17.26 22.29 21.11
N LYS A 44 -17.71 22.32 19.85
CA LYS A 44 -18.46 23.46 19.28
C LYS A 44 -19.85 23.59 19.88
N HIS A 45 -20.56 22.48 20.12
CA HIS A 45 -21.85 22.51 20.80
C HIS A 45 -21.78 22.31 22.32
N GLN A 46 -20.56 22.25 22.90
CA GLN A 46 -20.33 22.08 24.33
C GLN A 46 -21.13 20.88 24.88
N CYS A 47 -20.91 19.70 24.30
CA CYS A 47 -21.67 18.51 24.64
C CYS A 47 -21.54 18.18 26.13
N SER A 48 -22.68 18.15 26.83
CA SER A 48 -22.75 17.77 28.24
C SER A 48 -22.27 16.35 28.51
N LYS A 49 -22.36 15.47 27.51
CA LYS A 49 -21.93 14.08 27.56
C LYS A 49 -20.61 13.85 26.82
N ALA A 50 -19.75 14.85 26.66
CA ALA A 50 -18.42 14.67 26.02
C ALA A 50 -17.45 13.85 26.91
N GLY A 51 -17.62 12.53 26.98
CA GLY A 51 -16.53 11.62 27.38
C GLY A 51 -15.32 11.70 26.44
N ASN A 52 -14.11 11.57 27.00
CA ASN A 52 -12.83 11.68 26.29
C ASN A 52 -12.54 10.42 25.45
N ASN A 53 -13.42 10.11 24.50
CA ASN A 53 -13.35 8.90 23.66
C ASN A 53 -13.21 9.29 22.19
N ASP A 54 -12.26 10.18 21.89
CA ASP A 54 -11.93 10.44 20.49
C ASP A 54 -11.36 9.16 19.88
N VAL A 55 -12.10 8.58 18.93
CA VAL A 55 -11.70 7.35 18.27
C VAL A 55 -10.62 7.70 17.27
N THR A 56 -9.38 7.63 17.70
CA THR A 56 -8.24 7.78 16.79
C THR A 56 -8.05 6.49 16.00
N VAL A 57 -7.95 6.60 14.68
CA VAL A 57 -7.77 5.45 13.78
C VAL A 57 -6.50 5.64 12.99
N VAL A 58 -5.60 4.67 13.07
CA VAL A 58 -4.35 4.63 12.30
C VAL A 58 -4.46 3.58 11.21
N ILE A 59 -3.90 3.84 10.03
CA ILE A 59 -3.91 2.87 8.93
C ILE A 59 -2.72 1.93 9.08
N CYS A 60 -2.98 0.62 9.03
CA CYS A 60 -1.94 -0.38 9.08
C CYS A 60 -1.13 -0.44 7.78
N PRO A 61 0.22 -0.35 7.78
CA PRO A 61 1.00 -0.40 6.56
C PRO A 61 1.18 -1.82 6.02
N LEU A 62 0.79 -2.86 6.78
CA LEU A 62 0.87 -4.25 6.34
C LEU A 62 -0.39 -4.69 5.60
N CYS A 63 -1.58 -4.29 6.06
CA CYS A 63 -2.86 -4.75 5.51
C CYS A 63 -3.79 -3.63 5.03
N ALA A 64 -3.42 -2.36 5.21
CA ALA A 64 -4.24 -1.17 4.90
C ALA A 64 -5.59 -1.08 5.65
N LYS A 65 -5.81 -1.89 6.69
CA LYS A 65 -6.99 -1.79 7.58
C LYS A 65 -6.79 -0.63 8.58
N GLY A 66 -7.88 0.05 8.93
CA GLY A 66 -7.88 1.04 10.01
C GLY A 66 -7.88 0.36 11.37
N VAL A 67 -6.85 0.61 12.18
CA VAL A 67 -6.68 0.15 13.56
C VAL A 67 -7.20 1.25 14.48
N ARG A 68 -8.20 0.93 15.30
CA ARG A 68 -8.74 1.83 16.31
C ARG A 68 -7.81 1.84 17.52
N LEU A 69 -7.37 3.01 17.95
CA LEU A 69 -6.59 3.16 19.18
C LEU A 69 -7.56 3.37 20.35
N ILE A 70 -7.30 2.69 21.46
CA ILE A 70 -8.11 2.80 22.66
C ILE A 70 -7.62 4.01 23.48
N PRO A 71 -8.49 4.96 23.85
CA PRO A 71 -8.12 6.07 24.72
C PRO A 71 -7.59 5.55 26.07
N ASN A 72 -6.46 6.09 26.53
CA ASN A 72 -5.72 5.70 27.75
C ASN A 72 -4.91 4.39 27.67
N GLU A 73 -4.83 3.74 26.51
CA GLU A 73 -3.92 2.63 26.26
C GLU A 73 -2.74 3.09 25.40
N ASP A 74 -1.57 2.45 25.54
CA ASP A 74 -0.43 2.74 24.67
C ASP A 74 -0.77 2.34 23.22
N PRO A 75 -0.56 3.23 22.21
CA PRO A 75 -0.88 2.94 20.82
C PRO A 75 -0.23 1.66 20.27
N ASN A 76 0.93 1.28 20.81
CA ASN A 76 1.63 0.08 20.40
C ASN A 76 0.88 -1.20 20.80
N ILE A 77 0.11 -1.19 21.90
CA ILE A 77 -0.66 -2.37 22.35
C ILE A 77 -1.83 -2.65 21.40
N SER A 78 -2.61 -1.61 21.06
CA SER A 78 -3.71 -1.74 20.09
C SER A 78 -3.18 -2.16 18.71
N TRP A 79 -2.00 -1.64 18.34
CA TRP A 79 -1.27 -2.02 17.13
C TRP A 79 -0.85 -3.50 17.11
N GLU A 80 -0.17 -3.96 18.17
CA GLU A 80 0.28 -5.35 18.29
C GLU A 80 -0.90 -6.33 18.32
N THR A 81 -1.98 -5.97 19.00
CA THR A 81 -3.21 -6.77 19.02
C THR A 81 -3.75 -6.95 17.60
N HIS A 82 -3.83 -5.88 16.80
CA HIS A 82 -4.23 -5.97 15.40
C HIS A 82 -3.31 -6.88 14.58
N VAL A 83 -1.99 -6.69 14.70
CA VAL A 83 -0.98 -7.47 13.97
C VAL A 83 -1.09 -8.97 14.29
N ASN A 84 -1.33 -9.31 15.56
CA ASN A 84 -1.37 -10.70 16.03
C ASN A 84 -2.71 -11.41 15.79
N THR A 85 -3.82 -10.68 15.63
CA THR A 85 -5.17 -11.29 15.58
C THR A 85 -5.88 -11.18 14.23
N GLU A 86 -5.74 -10.06 13.51
CA GLU A 86 -6.63 -9.75 12.37
C GLU A 86 -5.94 -9.07 11.18
N CYS A 87 -4.61 -9.04 11.17
CA CYS A 87 -3.81 -8.46 10.09
C CYS A 87 -3.55 -9.47 8.97
N ASP A 88 -4.17 -9.28 7.81
CA ASP A 88 -3.88 -10.04 6.58
C ASP A 88 -3.11 -9.16 5.57
N PRO A 89 -1.81 -9.42 5.34
CA PRO A 89 -1.00 -8.68 4.36
C PRO A 89 -1.55 -8.73 2.93
N SER A 90 -2.28 -9.79 2.58
CA SER A 90 -2.88 -9.95 1.25
C SER A 90 -3.93 -8.88 0.94
N ASN A 91 -4.49 -8.25 1.97
CA ASN A 91 -5.47 -7.18 1.82
C ASN A 91 -4.85 -5.87 1.31
N TYR A 92 -3.57 -5.63 1.58
CA TYR A 92 -2.92 -4.38 1.22
C TYR A 92 -2.99 -4.11 -0.29
N ASP A 93 -2.64 -5.12 -1.08
CA ASP A 93 -2.70 -5.05 -2.53
C ASP A 93 -4.13 -4.88 -3.05
N LYS A 94 -5.12 -5.52 -2.41
CA LYS A 94 -6.54 -5.41 -2.81
C LYS A 94 -7.06 -3.98 -2.62
N VAL A 95 -6.65 -3.31 -1.53
CA VAL A 95 -7.08 -1.95 -1.20
C VAL A 95 -6.33 -0.90 -2.03
N THR A 96 -5.02 -1.10 -2.24
CA THR A 96 -4.16 -0.12 -2.93
C THR A 96 -4.19 -0.25 -4.46
N LYS A 97 -4.22 -1.48 -5.00
CA LYS A 97 -4.23 -1.74 -6.45
C LYS A 97 -5.66 -1.83 -6.98
N LYS A 98 -6.35 -0.69 -6.99
CA LYS A 98 -7.70 -0.57 -7.56
C LYS A 98 -7.68 -0.82 -9.08
N LYS A 99 -8.69 -1.53 -9.59
CA LYS A 99 -8.83 -1.80 -11.03
C LYS A 99 -9.07 -0.48 -11.78
N LYS A 100 -8.51 -0.38 -12.99
CA LYS A 100 -8.69 0.78 -13.88
C LYS A 100 -9.55 0.38 -15.06
N CYS A 101 -10.22 1.35 -15.66
CA CYS A 101 -10.99 1.13 -16.86
C CYS A 101 -10.08 0.56 -17.97
N PRO A 102 -10.48 -0.53 -18.64
CA PRO A 102 -9.64 -1.21 -19.64
C PRO A 102 -9.51 -0.43 -20.97
N VAL A 103 -10.33 0.62 -21.19
CA VAL A 103 -10.29 1.41 -22.43
C VAL A 103 -8.96 2.13 -22.59
N ARG A 104 -8.43 2.09 -23.82
CA ARG A 104 -7.17 2.75 -24.17
C ARG A 104 -7.28 4.25 -23.86
N ARG A 105 -6.25 4.79 -23.20
CA ARG A 105 -6.16 6.21 -22.75
C ARG A 105 -7.12 6.59 -21.61
N CYS A 106 -7.95 5.69 -21.10
CA CYS A 106 -8.71 5.94 -19.88
C CYS A 106 -7.86 5.66 -18.63
N LYS A 107 -7.79 6.60 -17.70
CA LYS A 107 -7.08 6.45 -16.41
C LYS A 107 -8.04 6.34 -15.21
N GLU A 108 -9.34 6.25 -15.49
CA GLU A 108 -10.38 6.22 -14.47
C GLU A 108 -10.29 4.94 -13.63
N VAL A 109 -10.33 5.11 -12.31
CA VAL A 109 -10.34 3.98 -11.37
C VAL A 109 -11.77 3.46 -11.22
N LEU A 110 -11.92 2.15 -11.34
CA LEU A 110 -13.19 1.46 -11.16
C LEU A 110 -13.47 1.37 -9.66
N THR A 111 -14.37 2.23 -9.21
CA THR A 111 -14.93 2.25 -7.84
C THR A 111 -16.36 1.74 -7.87
N PHE A 112 -16.93 1.45 -6.70
CA PHE A 112 -18.32 0.97 -6.60
C PHE A 112 -19.33 1.84 -7.37
N SER A 113 -19.26 3.16 -7.24
CA SER A 113 -20.19 4.09 -7.92
C SER A 113 -19.87 4.33 -9.39
N ASN A 114 -18.63 4.10 -9.81
CA ASN A 114 -18.16 4.44 -11.16
C ASN A 114 -18.05 3.22 -12.09
N THR A 115 -18.36 2.01 -11.61
CA THR A 115 -18.18 0.77 -12.38
C THR A 115 -19.50 0.33 -13.00
N ILE A 116 -19.47 -0.06 -14.27
CA ILE A 116 -20.60 -0.68 -14.96
C ILE A 116 -20.14 -1.90 -15.76
N LYS A 117 -20.85 -3.01 -15.61
CA LYS A 117 -20.67 -4.20 -16.42
C LYS A 117 -21.38 -4.04 -17.76
N CYS A 118 -20.64 -4.13 -18.86
CA CYS A 118 -21.23 -4.10 -20.20
C CYS A 118 -22.06 -5.38 -20.44
N LYS A 119 -23.26 -5.24 -21.01
CA LYS A 119 -24.16 -6.37 -21.28
C LYS A 119 -23.65 -7.27 -22.41
N ASP A 120 -22.98 -6.68 -23.39
CA ASP A 120 -22.50 -7.38 -24.58
C ASP A 120 -21.18 -8.10 -24.28
N CYS A 121 -20.14 -7.41 -23.78
CA CYS A 121 -18.84 -8.04 -23.54
C CYS A 121 -18.61 -8.56 -22.10
N SER A 122 -19.51 -8.29 -21.16
CA SER A 122 -19.40 -8.65 -19.73
C SER A 122 -18.18 -8.11 -18.98
N VAL A 123 -17.45 -7.17 -19.59
CA VAL A 123 -16.29 -6.49 -18.98
C VAL A 123 -16.74 -5.23 -18.24
N ASP A 124 -16.08 -4.96 -17.12
CA ASP A 124 -16.32 -3.79 -16.28
C ASP A 124 -15.59 -2.56 -16.83
N HIS A 125 -16.36 -1.47 -17.00
CA HIS A 125 -15.88 -0.20 -17.52
C HIS A 125 -16.27 0.94 -16.57
N CYS A 126 -15.67 2.12 -16.76
CA CYS A 126 -16.11 3.31 -16.03
C CYS A 126 -17.39 3.90 -16.65
N LEU A 127 -18.08 4.79 -15.94
CA LEU A 127 -19.32 5.40 -16.44
C LEU A 127 -19.16 6.18 -17.75
N LYS A 128 -17.97 6.76 -18.00
CA LYS A 128 -17.66 7.42 -19.28
C LYS A 128 -17.78 6.42 -20.44
N HIS A 129 -17.28 5.21 -20.24
CA HIS A 129 -17.24 4.17 -21.26
C HIS A 129 -18.44 3.19 -21.17
N ARG A 130 -19.59 3.66 -20.71
CA ARG A 130 -20.80 2.84 -20.54
C ARG A 130 -21.36 2.31 -21.87
N PHE A 131 -21.26 3.10 -22.93
CA PHE A 131 -21.82 2.75 -24.24
C PHE A 131 -20.84 1.91 -25.05
N GLY A 132 -21.35 0.99 -25.88
CA GLY A 132 -20.54 0.06 -26.66
C GLY A 132 -19.53 0.74 -27.60
N LEU A 133 -19.90 1.89 -28.16
CA LEU A 133 -19.03 2.70 -29.03
C LEU A 133 -17.83 3.29 -28.29
N ASP A 134 -17.96 3.54 -26.99
CA ASP A 134 -16.95 4.22 -26.19
C ASP A 134 -15.79 3.27 -25.82
N HIS A 135 -16.05 1.96 -25.78
CA HIS A 135 -15.05 0.96 -25.41
C HIS A 135 -14.73 -0.07 -26.50
N ASP A 136 -15.08 0.22 -27.76
CA ASP A 136 -14.90 -0.70 -28.90
C ASP A 136 -15.42 -2.11 -28.57
N CYS A 137 -16.71 -2.17 -28.20
CA CYS A 137 -17.27 -3.39 -27.63
C CYS A 137 -17.15 -4.57 -28.62
N PRO A 138 -16.50 -5.69 -28.25
CA PRO A 138 -16.39 -6.87 -29.11
C PRO A 138 -17.73 -7.61 -29.33
N GLY A 139 -18.83 -7.11 -28.78
CA GLY A 139 -20.16 -7.69 -28.89
C GLY A 139 -20.40 -8.91 -27.98
N PRO A 140 -21.63 -9.45 -27.99
CA PRO A 140 -22.00 -10.63 -27.21
C PRO A 140 -21.16 -11.85 -27.61
N LYS A 141 -20.41 -12.38 -26.64
CA LYS A 141 -19.77 -13.69 -26.79
C LYS A 141 -20.88 -14.75 -26.88
N LYS A 142 -21.14 -15.27 -28.07
CA LYS A 142 -22.04 -16.42 -28.23
C LYS A 142 -21.53 -17.56 -27.34
N PRO A 143 -22.39 -18.23 -26.54
CA PRO A 143 -21.96 -19.41 -25.80
C PRO A 143 -21.47 -20.43 -26.83
N ALA A 144 -20.26 -20.94 -26.63
CA ALA A 144 -19.71 -22.01 -27.46
C ALA A 144 -20.62 -23.23 -27.31
N THR A 145 -21.51 -23.43 -28.29
CA THR A 145 -22.11 -24.73 -28.52
C THR A 145 -20.97 -25.69 -28.84
N THR A 146 -20.70 -26.59 -27.91
CA THR A 146 -19.88 -27.78 -28.08
C THR A 146 -20.30 -28.48 -29.38
N SER A 147 -19.63 -28.15 -30.47
CA SER A 147 -19.80 -28.79 -31.77
C SER A 147 -18.63 -29.73 -31.92
N SER A 148 -18.76 -30.88 -31.29
CA SER A 148 -17.91 -32.05 -31.47
C SER A 148 -18.04 -32.53 -32.92
N SER A 149 -17.11 -32.19 -33.80
CA SER A 149 -16.89 -32.89 -35.09
C SER A 149 -15.59 -32.45 -35.77
N PHE A 150 -14.43 -32.85 -35.24
CA PHE A 150 -13.19 -32.96 -36.02
C PHE A 150 -12.37 -34.14 -35.51
N TRP A 151 -12.85 -35.35 -35.79
CA TRP A 151 -12.06 -36.58 -35.74
C TRP A 151 -11.77 -37.02 -37.17
N ALA A 152 -10.58 -37.61 -37.35
CA ALA A 152 -10.01 -38.22 -38.56
C ALA A 152 -9.58 -37.23 -39.66
N THR A 153 -8.36 -37.24 -40.21
CA THR A 153 -7.20 -38.16 -40.15
C THR A 153 -6.03 -37.45 -40.82
N SER A 154 -4.81 -37.60 -40.30
CA SER A 154 -3.60 -37.88 -41.10
C SER A 154 -2.40 -38.01 -40.17
N LEU A 155 -2.06 -39.27 -39.88
CA LEU A 155 -0.75 -39.66 -39.37
C LEU A 155 0.27 -39.62 -40.52
N LEU A 156 1.53 -39.45 -40.13
CA LEU A 156 2.80 -39.66 -40.87
C LEU A 156 3.37 -38.41 -41.56
N ASN A 157 4.42 -37.82 -40.99
CA ASN A 157 5.77 -38.18 -41.44
C ASN A 157 6.91 -37.73 -40.51
N VAL A 158 7.98 -38.49 -40.63
CA VAL A 158 9.12 -38.69 -39.75
C VAL A 158 10.25 -37.66 -39.97
N ALA A 159 11.16 -37.62 -39.00
CA ALA A 159 12.28 -36.69 -38.82
C ALA A 159 13.25 -36.48 -39.99
N SER A 160 13.87 -35.30 -40.03
CA SER A 160 15.32 -35.15 -40.27
C SER A 160 15.78 -33.73 -39.91
N SER A 161 16.70 -33.63 -38.95
CA SER A 161 17.67 -32.54 -38.89
C SER A 161 18.58 -32.67 -40.11
N PHE A 162 18.94 -31.58 -40.77
CA PHE A 162 20.33 -31.21 -41.08
C PHE A 162 20.37 -29.83 -41.73
N ARG A 163 21.28 -29.02 -41.19
CA ARG A 163 21.70 -27.73 -41.71
C ARG A 163 22.41 -27.94 -43.03
N GLU A 164 22.20 -27.03 -43.98
CA GLU A 164 23.24 -26.31 -44.71
C GLU A 164 22.60 -25.34 -45.71
N ASN A 165 23.00 -24.07 -45.69
CA ASN A 165 23.33 -23.42 -46.95
C ASN A 165 24.43 -22.38 -46.75
N ARG A 166 25.28 -22.34 -47.76
CA ARG A 166 26.62 -21.82 -47.86
C ARG A 166 26.63 -20.39 -48.41
N GLN A 167 27.55 -19.60 -47.83
CA GLN A 167 28.42 -18.53 -48.38
C GLN A 167 28.02 -17.87 -49.72
N VAL A 168 28.13 -16.53 -49.79
CA VAL A 168 29.01 -15.81 -50.74
C VAL A 168 29.33 -14.40 -50.19
N ALA A 169 30.59 -14.00 -50.42
CA ALA A 169 31.30 -12.81 -49.99
C ALA A 169 30.82 -11.47 -50.60
N ARG A 170 31.18 -10.35 -49.94
CA ARG A 170 32.03 -9.30 -50.54
C ARG A 170 32.44 -8.19 -49.56
N ASP A 171 33.61 -7.67 -49.89
CA ASP A 171 34.45 -6.67 -49.25
C ASP A 171 33.81 -5.29 -49.04
N GLY A 172 34.46 -4.51 -48.15
CA GLY A 172 34.83 -3.13 -48.51
C GLY A 172 34.07 -1.99 -47.85
N ALA A 173 34.70 -1.45 -46.81
CA ALA A 173 34.88 -0.01 -46.54
C ALA A 173 33.68 0.95 -46.57
N GLY A 174 33.42 1.53 -45.39
CA GLY A 174 33.28 2.99 -45.24
C GLY A 174 31.86 3.54 -45.10
N LEU A 175 31.49 3.89 -43.86
CA LEU A 175 30.66 5.09 -43.65
C LEU A 175 31.01 5.83 -42.37
N ARG A 176 30.90 7.14 -42.49
CA ARG A 176 31.28 8.22 -41.58
C ARG A 176 30.25 8.43 -40.45
N ARG A 177 30.72 9.14 -39.41
CA ARG A 177 30.02 9.91 -38.34
C ARG A 177 28.64 10.45 -38.76
N SER A 178 27.63 10.53 -37.89
CA SER A 178 27.56 11.34 -36.66
C SER A 178 26.47 10.81 -35.71
N SER A 179 26.76 10.51 -34.45
CA SER A 179 26.45 11.33 -33.25
C SER A 179 25.10 12.07 -33.27
N SER A 180 24.14 11.53 -32.51
CA SER A 180 23.07 12.29 -31.86
C SER A 180 22.90 11.70 -30.46
N GLY A 181 23.34 12.46 -29.46
CA GLY A 181 23.50 12.03 -28.09
C GLY A 181 22.19 11.73 -27.37
N SER A 182 22.29 10.81 -26.42
CA SER A 182 21.42 10.75 -25.26
C SER A 182 22.33 10.77 -24.05
N ALA A 183 22.20 11.83 -23.25
CA ALA A 183 22.92 12.05 -22.01
C ALA A 183 22.78 10.81 -21.11
N GLY A 184 23.90 10.10 -20.91
CA GLY A 184 24.00 9.03 -19.93
C GLY A 184 23.80 9.63 -18.55
N GLN A 185 22.78 9.16 -17.84
CA GLN A 185 22.56 9.49 -16.44
C GLN A 185 23.70 8.85 -15.65
N VAL A 186 24.66 9.68 -15.23
CA VAL A 186 25.74 9.27 -14.34
C VAL A 186 25.21 9.35 -12.92
N GLU A 187 25.04 8.18 -12.30
CA GLU A 187 24.56 8.03 -10.94
C GLU A 187 25.72 8.28 -9.98
N GLU A 188 25.58 9.25 -9.08
CA GLU A 188 26.65 9.69 -8.19
C GLU A 188 26.40 9.21 -6.75
N CYS A 189 27.42 8.62 -6.12
CA CYS A 189 27.32 8.18 -4.73
C CYS A 189 27.22 9.38 -3.78
N PRO A 190 26.15 9.53 -2.98
CA PRO A 190 25.98 10.68 -2.10
C PRO A 190 27.03 10.80 -0.99
N GLN A 191 27.68 9.69 -0.62
CA GLN A 191 28.66 9.64 0.47
C GLN A 191 30.09 9.97 0.03
N CYS A 192 30.45 9.71 -1.23
CA CYS A 192 31.84 9.88 -1.71
C CYS A 192 31.96 10.52 -3.10
N ARG A 193 30.82 10.83 -3.74
CA ARG A 193 30.69 11.50 -5.03
C ARG A 193 31.33 10.81 -6.23
N VAL A 194 31.61 9.51 -6.10
CA VAL A 194 32.07 8.68 -7.22
C VAL A 194 30.89 8.44 -8.17
N LYS A 195 31.14 8.61 -9.48
CA LYS A 195 30.13 8.54 -10.53
C LYS A 195 30.14 7.17 -11.22
N PHE A 196 28.96 6.63 -11.46
CA PHE A 196 28.74 5.32 -12.06
C PHE A 196 27.87 5.44 -13.30
N SER A 197 28.11 4.55 -14.27
CA SER A 197 27.36 4.49 -15.53
C SER A 197 26.02 3.77 -15.40
N SER A 198 25.71 3.18 -14.25
CA SER A 198 24.42 2.54 -13.96
C SER A 198 24.10 2.55 -12.47
N VAL A 199 22.81 2.59 -12.14
CA VAL A 199 22.30 2.51 -10.75
C VAL A 199 22.78 1.23 -10.06
N THR A 200 22.84 0.11 -10.77
CA THR A 200 23.29 -1.17 -10.20
C THR A 200 24.75 -1.11 -9.73
N ALA A 201 25.63 -0.49 -10.50
CA ALA A 201 27.03 -0.30 -10.12
C ALA A 201 27.19 0.64 -8.92
N LEU A 202 26.34 1.67 -8.81
CA LEU A 202 26.28 2.54 -7.63
C LEU A 202 25.81 1.76 -6.39
N VAL A 203 24.77 0.94 -6.50
CA VAL A 203 24.24 0.14 -5.38
C VAL A 203 25.28 -0.88 -4.88
N GLU A 204 26.00 -1.56 -5.77
CA GLU A 204 27.11 -2.44 -5.38
C GLU A 204 28.26 -1.68 -4.73
N HIS A 205 28.60 -0.49 -5.22
CA HIS A 205 29.62 0.36 -4.60
C HIS A 205 29.22 0.77 -3.17
N VAL A 206 27.98 1.22 -2.95
CA VAL A 206 27.51 1.62 -1.61
C VAL A 206 27.52 0.43 -0.65
N LYS A 207 27.09 -0.75 -1.10
CA LYS A 207 27.19 -1.99 -0.31
C LYS A 207 28.65 -2.38 -0.03
N LYS A 208 29.55 -2.28 -0.99
CA LYS A 208 30.94 -2.74 -0.79
C LYS A 208 31.81 -1.76 0.00
N VAL A 209 31.57 -0.45 -0.15
CA VAL A 209 32.44 0.61 0.37
C VAL A 209 31.84 1.30 1.60
N HIS A 210 30.51 1.38 1.71
CA HIS A 210 29.83 2.09 2.80
C HIS A 210 29.04 1.18 3.76
N GLU A 211 28.93 -0.13 3.49
CA GLU A 211 28.31 -1.13 4.40
C GLU A 211 29.22 -1.50 5.59
N ARG A 212 30.12 -0.58 5.99
CA ARG A 212 30.85 -0.63 7.25
C ARG A 212 30.49 0.52 8.20
N ASN A 213 29.47 1.32 7.87
CA ASN A 213 29.10 2.49 8.68
C ASN A 213 27.59 2.63 8.99
N ASN A 214 26.81 1.56 8.89
CA ASN A 214 25.42 1.53 9.38
C ASN A 214 25.25 0.63 10.63
N GLN A 215 26.28 0.61 11.48
CA GLN A 215 26.22 0.06 12.84
C GLN A 215 26.74 1.05 13.89
N SER A 216 26.86 2.34 13.54
CA SER A 216 27.54 3.30 14.41
C SER A 216 26.82 4.65 14.51
N ARG A 217 25.52 4.62 14.85
CA ARG A 217 24.92 5.73 15.62
C ARG A 217 23.74 5.37 16.52
N VAL A 218 23.69 4.12 16.97
CA VAL A 218 23.11 3.79 18.28
C VAL A 218 24.18 2.98 18.99
N ARG A 219 25.03 3.62 19.82
CA ARG A 219 25.82 2.88 20.80
C ARG A 219 24.83 2.30 21.80
N LYS A 220 24.20 1.18 21.46
CA LYS A 220 23.57 0.31 22.45
C LYS A 220 24.73 -0.37 23.15
N MET A 221 25.27 0.30 24.18
CA MET A 221 26.05 -0.40 25.19
C MET A 221 25.05 -1.33 25.87
N SER A 222 24.98 -2.58 25.41
CA SER A 222 24.22 -3.63 26.09
C SER A 222 24.92 -3.87 27.42
N ILE A 223 24.40 -3.26 28.47
CA ILE A 223 24.83 -3.51 29.84
C ILE A 223 24.14 -4.80 30.26
N ASP A 224 24.91 -5.88 30.37
CA ASP A 224 24.42 -7.15 30.88
C ASP A 224 24.43 -7.11 32.42
N VAL A 225 23.32 -7.47 33.05
CA VAL A 225 23.12 -7.33 34.50
C VAL A 225 23.26 -8.68 35.17
N CYS A 226 24.08 -8.76 36.20
CA CYS A 226 24.22 -9.95 37.03
C CYS A 226 22.87 -10.32 37.66
N PRO A 227 22.31 -11.50 37.38
CA PRO A 227 20.99 -11.89 37.87
C PRO A 227 20.97 -12.15 39.39
N LYS A 228 22.15 -12.32 40.02
CA LYS A 228 22.26 -12.60 41.46
C LYS A 228 22.40 -11.35 42.33
N CYS A 229 22.92 -10.24 41.80
CA CYS A 229 23.12 -9.01 42.59
C CYS A 229 22.76 -7.70 41.88
N GLY A 230 22.32 -7.74 40.62
CA GLY A 230 21.85 -6.55 39.89
C GLY A 230 22.96 -5.62 39.40
N ARG A 231 24.25 -5.98 39.51
CA ARG A 231 25.36 -5.18 38.97
C ARG A 231 25.41 -5.28 37.45
N GLY A 232 25.54 -4.13 36.78
CA GLY A 232 25.63 -4.04 35.33
C GLY A 232 27.09 -4.08 34.85
N PHE A 233 27.32 -4.79 33.74
CA PHE A 233 28.62 -4.98 33.12
C PHE A 233 28.54 -4.58 31.65
N GLY A 234 29.54 -3.84 31.18
CA GLY A 234 29.60 -3.38 29.78
C GLY A 234 30.11 -4.43 28.79
N ASP A 235 30.53 -5.59 29.29
CA ASP A 235 31.01 -6.72 28.48
C ASP A 235 30.57 -8.06 29.14
N PRO A 236 30.07 -9.04 28.35
CA PRO A 236 29.63 -10.33 28.84
C PRO A 236 30.72 -11.13 29.58
N VAL A 237 32.00 -10.97 29.21
CA VAL A 237 33.11 -11.70 29.82
C VAL A 237 33.32 -11.22 31.26
N SER A 238 33.25 -9.90 31.49
CA SER A 238 33.34 -9.34 32.85
C SER A 238 32.16 -9.73 33.74
N LEU A 239 30.97 -9.91 33.16
CA LEU A 239 29.83 -10.42 33.90
C LEU A 239 30.05 -11.87 34.33
N VAL A 240 30.50 -12.74 33.42
CA VAL A 240 30.76 -14.15 33.73
C VAL A 240 31.86 -14.27 34.80
N GLU A 241 32.96 -13.53 34.66
CA GLU A 241 34.04 -13.51 35.66
C GLU A 241 33.53 -13.05 37.04
N HIS A 242 32.68 -12.03 37.09
CA HIS A 242 32.03 -11.58 38.32
C HIS A 242 31.12 -12.68 38.91
N VAL A 243 30.28 -13.33 38.09
CA VAL A 243 29.40 -14.41 38.55
C VAL A 243 30.20 -15.58 39.09
N GLU A 244 31.31 -15.94 38.45
CA GLU A 244 32.19 -17.02 38.92
C GLU A 244 32.95 -16.64 40.19
N LYS A 245 33.44 -15.40 40.30
CA LYS A 245 34.25 -14.95 41.44
C LYS A 245 33.44 -14.59 42.68
N ASP A 246 32.32 -13.89 42.52
CA ASP A 246 31.48 -13.39 43.61
C ASP A 246 30.27 -14.28 43.90
N HIS A 247 29.90 -15.17 42.96
CA HIS A 247 28.73 -16.05 43.11
C HIS A 247 28.98 -17.52 42.73
N GLY A 248 30.22 -17.90 42.36
CA GLY A 248 30.59 -19.27 41.94
C GLY A 248 30.69 -20.28 43.09
N GLY A 249 30.15 -19.94 44.27
CA GLY A 249 30.23 -20.75 45.47
C GLY A 249 28.86 -21.13 46.04
N THR A 250 27.92 -21.64 45.25
CA THR A 250 26.74 -22.35 45.77
C THR A 250 26.34 -23.53 44.87
N SER A 251 27.25 -24.50 44.72
CA SER A 251 26.85 -25.88 44.47
C SER A 251 26.75 -26.58 45.83
N LYS A 252 25.54 -26.78 46.33
CA LYS A 252 25.24 -27.79 47.36
C LYS A 252 23.75 -28.07 47.43
N ALA A 253 23.32 -29.11 46.71
CA ALA A 253 22.52 -30.26 47.17
C ALA A 253 22.13 -31.08 45.95
#